data_AF-A0A7C3QGY7-F1
#
_entry.id   AF-A0A7C3QGY7-F1
#
_cell.length_a   1.000
_cell.length_b   1.000
_cell.length_c   1.000
_cell.angle_alpha   90.00
_cell.angle_beta   90.00
_cell.angle_gamma   90.00
#
_symmetry.space_group_name_H-M   'P 1'
#
loop_
_entity.id
_entity.type
_entity.pdbx_description
1 polymer ?
#
loop_
_entity_poly.entity_id
_entity_poly.type
_entity_poly.pdbx_seq_one_letter_code
_entity_poly.pdbx_strand_id
1 'polypeptide(L)'
;IVETLYKAGASFDVASFPEFLLVYDYIRHLPASERQDFVWNKIVYANPIKPKETLEVLDQYKPLVTYDNLSELRKIRQYAPRAGLALRLRVPNTGSMVELSSKFGCEPAEAVDLIEEAFRAGLVVEAVSFHVGSQCTNFENFVQAINIAAAVIKEAGTRGRGIKILDIGGGFPVRYNRHVPPFSALARKINAEIARLFPEDMQILAEPGRALVATAATAVARIIGKAVRDGKPCYYIDDSVYHTFSGIIFDHCPYRLKAFKKGKTEICAVFGQTCDGLDCISQSEELPELEIGDLVYAENIGAYSSASATWFNGFPPAKVVHVNE
;
A
#
# COMPACT_ATOMS: atom_id res chain seq x y z
N ILE A 1 -12.63 8.81 -2.62
CA ILE A 1 -11.98 7.47 -2.66
C ILE A 1 -12.45 6.59 -1.50
N VAL A 2 -12.13 6.88 -0.23
CA VAL A 2 -12.58 6.05 0.91
C VAL A 2 -14.10 5.91 0.94
N GLU A 3 -14.84 7.02 0.81
CA GLU A 3 -16.30 6.99 0.73
C GLU A 3 -16.81 6.12 -0.43
N THR A 4 -16.20 6.26 -1.62
CA THR A 4 -16.54 5.45 -2.81
C THR A 4 -16.36 3.96 -2.55
N LEU A 5 -15.23 3.57 -1.94
CA LEU A 5 -14.94 2.17 -1.58
C LEU A 5 -15.87 1.66 -0.48
N TYR A 6 -16.20 2.50 0.50
CA TYR A 6 -17.17 2.17 1.55
C TYR A 6 -18.56 1.89 0.95
N LYS A 7 -19.05 2.78 0.08
CA LYS A 7 -20.32 2.58 -0.64
C LYS A 7 -20.31 1.33 -1.53
N ALA A 8 -19.14 0.95 -2.06
CA ALA A 8 -18.95 -0.28 -2.81
C ALA A 8 -18.83 -1.56 -1.93
N GLY A 9 -18.87 -1.43 -0.60
CA GLY A 9 -18.84 -2.55 0.34
C GLY A 9 -17.44 -3.09 0.66
N ALA A 10 -16.39 -2.32 0.34
CA ALA A 10 -15.00 -2.68 0.60
C ALA A 10 -14.70 -2.83 2.10
N SER A 11 -13.65 -3.59 2.39
CA SER A 11 -12.96 -3.60 3.69
C SER A 11 -11.74 -2.67 3.63
N PHE A 12 -11.16 -2.35 4.78
CA PHE A 12 -10.07 -1.39 4.90
C PHE A 12 -8.91 -1.94 5.74
N ASP A 13 -7.71 -1.90 5.16
CA ASP A 13 -6.46 -1.90 5.92
C ASP A 13 -6.20 -0.47 6.41
N VAL A 14 -5.87 -0.33 7.70
CA VAL A 14 -5.47 0.92 8.34
C VAL A 14 -4.16 0.74 9.11
N ALA A 15 -3.24 1.71 8.98
CA ALA A 15 -1.93 1.67 9.62
C ALA A 15 -1.80 2.61 10.83
N SER A 16 -2.75 3.56 10.97
CA SER A 16 -2.75 4.60 11.99
C SER A 16 -4.14 4.81 12.61
N PHE A 17 -4.20 5.35 13.82
CA PHE A 17 -5.48 5.69 14.45
C PHE A 17 -6.28 6.75 13.66
N PRO A 18 -5.66 7.78 13.06
CA PRO A 18 -6.35 8.68 12.13
C PRO A 18 -6.99 7.96 10.93
N GLU A 19 -6.30 6.98 10.32
CA GLU A 19 -6.89 6.17 9.23
C GLU A 19 -8.05 5.30 9.73
N PHE A 20 -7.91 4.69 10.90
CA PHE A 20 -9.00 3.98 11.55
C PHE A 20 -10.23 4.88 11.74
N LEU A 21 -10.04 6.09 12.26
CA LEU A 21 -11.13 7.06 12.45
C LEU A 21 -11.74 7.51 11.12
N LEU A 22 -10.93 7.72 10.09
CA LEU A 22 -11.43 8.09 8.76
C LEU A 22 -12.45 7.06 8.24
N VAL A 23 -12.22 5.77 8.47
CA VAL A 23 -13.17 4.70 8.12
C VAL A 23 -14.32 4.64 9.14
N TYR A 24 -14.01 4.69 10.42
CA TYR A 24 -14.99 4.58 11.52
C TYR A 24 -16.05 5.69 11.46
N ASP A 25 -15.71 6.87 10.98
CA ASP A 25 -16.61 8.01 10.85
C ASP A 25 -17.83 7.71 9.97
N TYR A 26 -17.67 6.88 8.93
CA TYR A 26 -18.77 6.44 8.08
C TYR A 26 -19.77 5.53 8.79
N ILE A 27 -19.37 4.86 9.88
CA ILE A 27 -20.23 3.93 10.62
C ILE A 27 -20.66 4.46 11.99
N ARG A 28 -20.22 5.66 12.42
CA ARG A 28 -20.56 6.24 13.74
C ARG A 28 -22.05 6.27 14.03
N HIS A 29 -22.87 6.48 13.01
CA HIS A 29 -24.32 6.56 13.11
C HIS A 29 -25.00 5.21 13.36
N LEU A 30 -24.31 4.08 13.12
CA LEU A 30 -24.86 2.74 13.32
C LEU A 30 -24.97 2.39 14.82
N PRO A 31 -25.87 1.46 15.18
CA PRO A 31 -25.93 0.88 16.53
C PRO A 31 -24.58 0.29 16.99
N ALA A 32 -24.35 0.26 18.30
CA ALA A 32 -23.07 -0.17 18.85
C ALA A 32 -22.65 -1.59 18.45
N SER A 33 -23.60 -2.53 18.36
CA SER A 33 -23.35 -3.89 17.88
C SER A 33 -22.90 -3.92 16.42
N GLU A 34 -23.63 -3.22 15.54
CA GLU A 34 -23.30 -3.14 14.11
C GLU A 34 -21.95 -2.46 13.86
N ARG A 35 -21.60 -1.44 14.65
CA ARG A 35 -20.26 -0.83 14.59
C ARG A 35 -19.17 -1.83 14.96
N GLN A 36 -19.39 -2.61 16.02
CA GLN A 36 -18.44 -3.62 16.45
C GLN A 36 -18.28 -4.73 15.40
N ASP A 37 -19.39 -5.16 14.79
CA ASP A 37 -19.38 -6.16 13.72
C ASP A 37 -18.65 -5.62 12.48
N PHE A 38 -18.84 -4.35 12.13
CA PHE A 38 -18.09 -3.72 11.05
C PHE A 38 -16.59 -3.69 11.36
N VAL A 39 -16.19 -3.24 12.55
CA VAL A 39 -14.77 -3.19 12.93
C VAL A 39 -14.13 -4.58 12.82
N TRP A 40 -14.79 -5.62 13.31
CA TRP A 40 -14.27 -6.99 13.25
C TRP A 40 -14.18 -7.54 11.81
N ASN A 41 -15.22 -7.34 11.00
CA ASN A 41 -15.33 -7.99 9.70
C ASN A 41 -14.74 -7.17 8.53
N LYS A 42 -14.55 -5.86 8.71
CA LYS A 42 -14.22 -4.93 7.62
C LYS A 42 -12.98 -4.08 7.87
N ILE A 43 -12.34 -4.14 9.05
CA ILE A 43 -11.14 -3.35 9.34
C ILE A 43 -10.02 -4.27 9.86
N VAL A 44 -8.87 -4.22 9.20
CA VAL A 44 -7.62 -4.79 9.71
C VAL A 44 -6.69 -3.64 10.06
N TYR A 45 -6.16 -3.62 11.28
CA TYR A 45 -5.14 -2.66 11.66
C TYR A 45 -3.76 -3.27 11.37
N ALA A 46 -3.26 -3.12 10.13
CA ALA A 46 -2.16 -3.93 9.62
C ALA A 46 -0.75 -3.37 9.85
N ASN A 47 -0.57 -2.38 10.73
CA ASN A 47 0.77 -1.94 11.16
C ASN A 47 1.36 -2.88 12.24
N PRO A 48 2.47 -3.60 11.97
CA PRO A 48 3.03 -4.57 12.90
C PRO A 48 3.58 -3.94 14.19
N ILE A 49 3.98 -2.66 14.16
CA ILE A 49 4.60 -1.97 15.31
C ILE A 49 3.79 -0.72 15.66
N LYS A 50 3.03 -0.80 16.77
CA LYS A 50 2.06 0.23 17.18
C LYS A 50 2.53 0.99 18.42
N PRO A 51 2.36 2.32 18.52
CA PRO A 51 2.55 3.04 19.78
C PRO A 51 1.64 2.49 20.89
N LYS A 52 2.05 2.59 22.16
CA LYS A 52 1.20 2.11 23.28
C LYS A 52 -0.10 2.92 23.36
N GLU A 53 -0.03 4.21 23.08
CA GLU A 53 -1.13 5.17 23.14
C GLU A 53 -2.21 4.79 22.12
N THR A 54 -1.78 4.34 20.94
CA THR A 54 -2.66 3.79 19.92
C THR A 54 -3.37 2.53 20.43
N LEU A 55 -2.65 1.60 21.05
CA LEU A 55 -3.22 0.35 21.56
C LEU A 55 -4.24 0.59 22.68
N GLU A 56 -3.92 1.48 23.63
CA GLU A 56 -4.83 1.87 24.73
C GLU A 56 -6.18 2.38 24.18
N VAL A 57 -6.15 3.17 23.11
CA VAL A 57 -7.37 3.69 22.48
C VAL A 57 -8.09 2.62 21.65
N LEU A 58 -7.34 1.75 20.95
CA LEU A 58 -7.91 0.72 20.07
C LEU A 58 -8.62 -0.42 20.83
N ASP A 59 -8.24 -0.71 22.07
CA ASP A 59 -8.75 -1.85 22.84
C ASP A 59 -10.28 -1.87 22.96
N GLN A 60 -10.92 -0.69 23.04
CA GLN A 60 -12.38 -0.58 23.12
C GLN A 60 -13.09 -1.04 21.83
N TYR A 61 -12.41 -0.96 20.69
CA TYR A 61 -12.94 -1.33 19.37
C TYR A 61 -12.68 -2.79 19.02
N LYS A 62 -11.79 -3.48 19.76
CA LYS A 62 -11.44 -4.89 19.58
C LYS A 62 -11.12 -5.27 18.11
N PRO A 63 -10.28 -4.51 17.39
CA PRO A 63 -9.98 -4.81 15.99
C PRO A 63 -9.09 -6.06 15.86
N LEU A 64 -8.99 -6.58 14.64
CA LEU A 64 -7.89 -7.46 14.25
C LEU A 64 -6.64 -6.60 14.05
N VAL A 65 -5.54 -6.91 14.75
CA VAL A 65 -4.27 -6.16 14.68
C VAL A 65 -3.13 -7.07 14.27
N THR A 66 -2.18 -6.56 13.47
CA THR A 66 -1.00 -7.34 13.10
C THR A 66 0.10 -7.28 14.16
N TYR A 67 0.92 -8.32 14.23
CA TYR A 67 2.17 -8.36 15.01
C TYR A 67 3.17 -9.28 14.33
N ASP A 68 4.46 -9.12 14.62
CA ASP A 68 5.52 -9.97 14.05
C ASP A 68 6.66 -10.30 15.03
N ASN A 69 6.52 -9.94 16.31
CA ASN A 69 7.55 -10.20 17.31
C ASN A 69 6.98 -10.26 18.73
N LEU A 70 7.76 -10.84 19.64
CA LEU A 70 7.38 -11.04 21.04
C LEU A 70 7.20 -9.74 21.82
N SER A 71 7.99 -8.70 21.52
CA SER A 71 7.88 -7.41 22.21
C SER A 71 6.55 -6.72 21.88
N GLU A 72 6.13 -6.79 20.61
CA GLU A 72 4.82 -6.29 20.19
C GLU A 72 3.69 -7.10 20.82
N LEU A 73 3.80 -8.44 20.83
CA LEU A 73 2.82 -9.31 21.46
C LEU A 73 2.61 -8.96 22.94
N ARG A 74 3.69 -8.77 23.70
CA ARG A 74 3.64 -8.34 25.11
C ARG A 74 2.96 -6.98 25.27
N LYS A 75 3.27 -6.04 24.37
CA LYS A 75 2.65 -4.71 24.37
C LYS A 75 1.15 -4.80 24.09
N ILE A 76 0.72 -5.58 23.10
CA ILE A 76 -0.70 -5.80 22.82
C ILE A 76 -1.39 -6.46 24.02
N ARG A 77 -0.78 -7.47 24.64
CA ARG A 77 -1.34 -8.10 25.85
C ARG A 77 -1.59 -7.11 26.99
N GLN A 78 -0.71 -6.12 27.14
CA GLN A 78 -0.80 -5.14 28.21
C GLN A 78 -1.84 -4.05 27.93
N TYR A 79 -1.88 -3.53 26.70
CA TYR A 79 -2.63 -2.30 26.38
C TYR A 79 -3.89 -2.54 25.52
N ALA A 80 -3.94 -3.65 24.76
CA ALA A 80 -5.09 -4.02 23.94
C ALA A 80 -5.44 -5.52 24.04
N PRO A 81 -5.69 -6.07 25.25
CA PRO A 81 -5.92 -7.49 25.45
C PRO A 81 -7.19 -8.05 24.79
N ARG A 82 -8.08 -7.20 24.29
CA ARG A 82 -9.33 -7.61 23.64
C ARG A 82 -9.23 -7.66 22.11
N ALA A 83 -8.08 -7.33 21.53
CA ALA A 83 -7.84 -7.40 20.09
C ALA A 83 -7.68 -8.85 19.60
N GLY A 84 -8.11 -9.12 18.38
CA GLY A 84 -7.70 -10.32 17.63
C GLY A 84 -6.32 -10.10 17.02
N LEU A 85 -5.54 -11.16 16.83
CA LEU A 85 -4.18 -11.05 16.27
C LEU A 85 -4.06 -11.64 14.87
N ALA A 86 -3.28 -10.96 14.03
CA ALA A 86 -2.78 -11.44 12.76
C ALA A 86 -1.24 -11.53 12.80
N LEU A 87 -0.68 -12.74 12.78
CA LEU A 87 0.78 -12.89 12.72
C LEU A 87 1.28 -12.55 11.31
N ARG A 88 2.24 -11.62 11.18
CA ARG A 88 2.85 -11.29 9.89
C ARG A 88 4.15 -12.06 9.68
N LEU A 89 4.22 -12.79 8.57
CA LEU A 89 5.39 -13.55 8.15
C LEU A 89 6.31 -12.72 7.28
N ARG A 90 7.62 -12.95 7.45
CA ARG A 90 8.62 -12.56 6.47
C ARG A 90 8.55 -13.53 5.29
N VAL A 91 8.46 -12.98 4.08
CA VAL A 91 8.39 -13.75 2.84
C VAL A 91 9.31 -13.18 1.77
N PRO A 92 9.66 -13.97 0.73
CA PRO A 92 10.41 -13.46 -0.41
C PRO A 92 9.72 -12.28 -1.07
N ASN A 93 10.50 -11.23 -1.33
CA ASN A 93 10.06 -9.99 -1.96
C ASN A 93 11.01 -9.54 -3.07
N THR A 94 11.88 -10.44 -3.55
CA THR A 94 12.91 -10.17 -4.55
C THR A 94 12.31 -9.58 -5.81
N GLY A 95 12.82 -8.42 -6.23
CA GLY A 95 12.41 -7.73 -7.45
C GLY A 95 11.12 -6.91 -7.32
N SER A 96 10.54 -6.81 -6.12
CA SER A 96 9.50 -5.82 -5.82
C SER A 96 10.10 -4.41 -5.81
N MET A 97 9.34 -3.42 -6.27
CA MET A 97 9.81 -2.02 -6.34
C MET A 97 10.09 -1.43 -4.96
N VAL A 98 9.27 -1.81 -3.97
CA VAL A 98 9.48 -1.45 -2.58
C VAL A 98 9.50 -2.73 -1.75
N GLU A 99 10.68 -3.04 -1.21
CA GLU A 99 10.93 -4.21 -0.38
C GLU A 99 10.58 -3.94 1.09
N LEU A 100 9.64 -4.71 1.65
CA LEU A 100 9.17 -4.52 3.04
C LEU A 100 9.70 -5.56 4.03
N SER A 101 10.17 -6.72 3.55
CA SER A 101 10.59 -7.84 4.40
C SER A 101 11.89 -7.59 5.18
N SER A 102 12.63 -6.52 4.86
CA SER A 102 13.78 -6.08 5.66
C SER A 102 13.36 -5.37 6.96
N LYS A 103 12.14 -4.84 7.01
CA LYS A 103 11.60 -4.07 8.13
C LYS A 103 10.60 -4.86 8.98
N PHE A 104 9.81 -5.75 8.36
CA PHE A 104 8.69 -6.43 9.00
C PHE A 104 8.59 -7.90 8.64
N GLY A 105 7.92 -8.65 9.52
CA GLY A 105 7.62 -10.06 9.40
C GLY A 105 8.55 -10.93 10.25
N CYS A 106 7.99 -11.89 10.97
CA CYS A 106 8.78 -12.88 11.70
C CYS A 106 9.35 -13.91 10.74
N GLU A 107 10.48 -14.53 11.10
CA GLU A 107 10.98 -15.65 10.32
C GLU A 107 9.98 -16.83 10.38
N PRO A 108 9.72 -17.53 9.27
CA PRO A 108 8.77 -18.65 9.26
C PRO A 108 9.08 -19.73 10.30
N ALA A 109 10.37 -19.93 10.61
CA ALA A 109 10.83 -20.88 11.62
C ALA A 109 10.40 -20.51 13.05
N GLU A 110 10.12 -19.23 13.33
CA GLU A 110 9.72 -18.73 14.65
C GLU A 110 8.20 -18.56 14.76
N ALA A 111 7.49 -18.63 13.63
CA ALA A 111 6.10 -18.24 13.52
C ALA A 111 5.17 -19.03 14.46
N VAL A 112 5.30 -20.36 14.46
CA VAL A 112 4.43 -21.23 15.26
C VAL A 112 4.68 -21.06 16.76
N ASP A 113 5.93 -20.79 17.15
CA ASP A 113 6.26 -20.51 18.55
C ASP A 113 5.69 -19.15 18.99
N LEU A 114 5.71 -18.13 18.13
CA LEU A 114 5.03 -16.85 18.39
C LEU A 114 3.50 -16.98 18.48
N ILE A 115 2.91 -17.91 17.72
CA ILE A 115 1.48 -18.24 17.84
C ILE A 115 1.20 -18.88 19.20
N GLU A 116 1.98 -19.90 19.59
CA GLU A 116 1.85 -20.55 20.89
C GLU A 116 1.97 -19.56 22.06
N GLU A 117 2.94 -18.65 22.01
CA GLU A 117 3.12 -17.61 23.03
C GLU A 117 1.93 -16.65 23.11
N ALA A 118 1.29 -16.31 21.98
CA ALA A 118 0.09 -15.50 21.99
C ALA A 118 -1.07 -16.20 22.72
N PHE A 119 -1.30 -17.48 22.43
CA PHE A 119 -2.31 -18.28 23.13
C PHE A 119 -1.98 -18.47 24.62
N ARG A 120 -0.72 -18.68 24.99
CA ARG A 120 -0.29 -18.75 26.40
C ARG A 120 -0.52 -17.43 27.14
N ALA A 121 -0.37 -16.30 26.44
CA ALA A 121 -0.68 -14.98 26.99
C ALA A 121 -2.19 -14.72 27.11
N GLY A 122 -3.05 -15.61 26.61
CA GLY A 122 -4.51 -15.44 26.60
C GLY A 122 -5.03 -14.58 25.45
N LEU A 123 -4.23 -14.39 24.39
CA LEU A 123 -4.64 -13.75 23.15
C LEU A 123 -4.97 -14.81 22.10
N VAL A 124 -5.81 -14.44 21.13
CA VAL A 124 -6.20 -15.35 20.04
C VAL A 124 -5.57 -14.87 18.73
N VAL A 125 -4.86 -15.77 18.06
CA VAL A 125 -4.37 -15.54 16.70
C VAL A 125 -5.42 -16.04 15.72
N GLU A 126 -6.03 -15.12 15.00
CA GLU A 126 -7.10 -15.38 14.02
C GLU A 126 -6.55 -15.55 12.61
N ALA A 127 -5.45 -14.83 12.31
CA ALA A 127 -4.91 -14.73 10.97
C ALA A 127 -3.39 -14.96 10.91
N VAL A 128 -2.94 -15.47 9.76
CA VAL A 128 -1.56 -15.36 9.29
C VAL A 128 -1.56 -14.44 8.08
N SER A 129 -0.63 -13.49 8.05
CA SER A 129 -0.52 -12.46 7.01
C SER A 129 0.88 -12.42 6.41
N PHE A 130 1.01 -11.92 5.19
CA PHE A 130 2.30 -11.59 4.59
C PHE A 130 2.17 -10.44 3.59
N HIS A 131 3.29 -9.88 3.13
CA HIS A 131 3.29 -8.88 2.06
C HIS A 131 4.54 -9.04 1.18
N VAL A 132 4.36 -9.31 -0.12
CA VAL A 132 5.47 -9.62 -1.05
C VAL A 132 6.24 -8.39 -1.58
N GLY A 133 5.86 -7.19 -1.13
CA GLY A 133 6.45 -5.91 -1.53
C GLY A 133 5.61 -5.18 -2.58
N SER A 134 5.73 -3.86 -2.65
CA SER A 134 4.90 -3.05 -3.57
C SER A 134 5.32 -3.27 -5.02
N GLN A 135 4.34 -3.27 -5.93
CA GLN A 135 4.56 -3.40 -7.38
C GLN A 135 5.37 -4.68 -7.73
N CYS A 136 4.96 -5.81 -7.17
CA CYS A 136 5.62 -7.11 -7.34
C CYS A 136 5.34 -7.69 -8.73
N THR A 137 6.36 -7.75 -9.58
CA THR A 137 6.27 -8.34 -10.94
C THR A 137 6.73 -9.80 -10.99
N ASN A 138 7.46 -10.26 -9.97
CA ASN A 138 7.82 -11.66 -9.80
C ASN A 138 6.71 -12.43 -9.08
N PHE A 139 5.82 -13.07 -9.84
CA PHE A 139 4.65 -13.77 -9.26
C PHE A 139 5.00 -15.01 -8.44
N GLU A 140 6.22 -15.55 -8.57
CA GLU A 140 6.67 -16.65 -7.71
C GLU A 140 6.82 -16.22 -6.24
N ASN A 141 6.99 -14.92 -5.95
CA ASN A 141 7.00 -14.42 -4.57
C ASN A 141 5.65 -14.68 -3.88
N PHE A 142 4.52 -14.48 -4.57
CA PHE A 142 3.19 -14.80 -4.03
C PHE A 142 3.03 -16.31 -3.82
N VAL A 143 3.43 -17.13 -4.80
CA VAL A 143 3.36 -18.59 -4.68
C VAL A 143 4.14 -19.08 -3.47
N GLN A 144 5.40 -18.63 -3.31
CA GLN A 144 6.24 -19.01 -2.18
C GLN A 144 5.66 -18.54 -0.85
N ALA A 145 5.18 -17.28 -0.77
CA ALA A 145 4.56 -16.74 0.43
C ALA A 145 3.32 -17.54 0.87
N ILE A 146 2.45 -17.92 -0.08
CA ILE A 146 1.27 -18.74 0.18
C ILE A 146 1.67 -20.14 0.69
N ASN A 147 2.71 -20.76 0.11
CA ASN A 147 3.21 -22.06 0.57
C ASN A 147 3.80 -21.98 1.99
N ILE A 148 4.55 -20.92 2.30
CA ILE A 148 5.10 -20.68 3.64
C ILE A 148 3.95 -20.50 4.65
N ALA A 149 2.96 -19.67 4.34
CA ALA A 149 1.80 -19.46 5.20
C ALA A 149 1.00 -20.75 5.43
N ALA A 150 0.81 -21.56 4.38
CA ALA A 150 0.16 -22.87 4.49
C ALA A 150 0.91 -23.82 5.43
N ALA A 151 2.24 -23.85 5.37
CA ALA A 151 3.06 -24.66 6.26
C ALA A 151 2.92 -24.21 7.73
N VAL A 152 2.99 -22.91 7.99
CA VAL A 152 2.80 -22.33 9.33
C VAL A 152 1.40 -22.63 9.88
N ILE A 153 0.36 -22.39 9.10
CA ILE A 153 -1.04 -22.64 9.50
C ILE A 153 -1.25 -24.12 9.81
N LYS A 154 -0.72 -25.02 8.97
CA LYS A 154 -0.83 -26.47 9.17
C LYS A 154 -0.13 -26.91 10.45
N GLU A 155 1.09 -26.42 10.71
CA GLU A 155 1.83 -26.76 11.92
C GLU A 155 1.18 -26.19 13.19
N ALA A 156 0.67 -24.96 13.15
CA ALA A 156 -0.14 -24.41 14.24
C ALA A 156 -1.36 -25.31 14.53
N GLY A 157 -2.03 -25.79 13.47
CA GLY A 157 -3.14 -26.73 13.57
C GLY A 157 -2.78 -28.06 14.25
N THR A 158 -1.61 -28.65 13.97
CA THR A 158 -1.17 -29.89 14.64
C THR A 158 -0.88 -29.69 16.13
N ARG A 159 -0.59 -28.45 16.55
CA ARG A 159 -0.46 -28.05 17.97
C ARG A 159 -1.78 -27.63 18.61
N GLY A 160 -2.90 -27.77 17.90
CA GLY A 160 -4.24 -27.44 18.40
C GLY A 160 -4.60 -25.95 18.28
N ARG A 161 -3.86 -25.17 17.48
CA ARG A 161 -4.13 -23.75 17.22
C ARG A 161 -4.72 -23.58 15.82
N GLY A 162 -6.05 -23.55 15.75
CA GLY A 162 -6.76 -23.33 14.48
C GLY A 162 -6.70 -21.86 14.04
N ILE A 163 -6.08 -21.60 12.88
CA ILE A 163 -6.08 -20.29 12.21
C ILE A 163 -7.14 -20.32 11.12
N LYS A 164 -7.96 -19.27 11.02
CA LYS A 164 -9.13 -19.23 10.11
C LYS A 164 -8.98 -18.25 8.96
N ILE A 165 -8.01 -17.34 9.06
CA ILE A 165 -7.83 -16.25 8.12
C ILE A 165 -6.41 -16.33 7.54
N LEU A 166 -6.32 -16.26 6.21
CA LEU A 166 -5.09 -15.98 5.50
C LEU A 166 -5.19 -14.59 4.87
N ASP A 167 -4.29 -13.69 5.24
CA ASP A 167 -4.15 -12.40 4.59
C ASP A 167 -2.94 -12.42 3.63
N ILE A 168 -3.20 -12.29 2.33
CA ILE A 168 -2.14 -12.32 1.31
C ILE A 168 -1.50 -10.94 1.07
N GLY A 169 -1.94 -9.92 1.81
CA GLY A 169 -1.44 -8.55 1.75
C GLY A 169 -1.64 -7.90 0.39
N GLY A 170 -0.76 -6.95 0.09
CA GLY A 170 -0.74 -6.16 -1.14
C GLY A 170 0.35 -6.56 -2.12
N GLY A 171 0.80 -5.58 -2.91
CA GLY A 171 1.87 -5.76 -3.89
C GLY A 171 1.42 -6.06 -5.31
N PHE A 172 0.11 -6.19 -5.55
CA PHE A 172 -0.47 -6.36 -6.88
C PHE A 172 0.01 -5.25 -7.84
N PRO A 173 0.61 -5.60 -9.00
CA PRO A 173 1.27 -4.62 -9.84
C PRO A 173 0.29 -3.88 -10.75
N VAL A 174 0.64 -2.62 -11.05
CA VAL A 174 -0.01 -1.80 -12.07
C VAL A 174 0.91 -1.64 -13.27
N ARG A 175 0.34 -1.56 -14.47
CA ARG A 175 1.12 -1.48 -15.72
C ARG A 175 1.63 -0.06 -15.97
N TYR A 176 2.73 0.32 -15.32
CA TYR A 176 3.48 1.53 -15.66
C TYR A 176 4.29 1.40 -16.96
N ASN A 177 4.64 0.18 -17.33
CA ASN A 177 5.34 -0.12 -18.58
C ASN A 177 4.90 -1.47 -19.15
N ARG A 178 5.31 -1.75 -20.39
CA ARG A 178 4.93 -2.96 -21.15
C ARG A 178 5.44 -4.28 -20.57
N HIS A 179 6.42 -4.26 -19.67
CA HIS A 179 7.05 -5.45 -19.11
C HIS A 179 6.30 -5.98 -17.87
N VAL A 180 5.37 -5.19 -17.31
CA VAL A 180 4.55 -5.63 -16.18
C VAL A 180 3.52 -6.68 -16.65
N PRO A 181 3.56 -7.93 -16.11
CA PRO A 181 2.60 -8.96 -16.51
C PRO A 181 1.16 -8.57 -16.16
N PRO A 182 0.14 -9.10 -16.86
CA PRO A 182 -1.26 -8.83 -16.54
C PRO A 182 -1.63 -9.33 -15.14
N PHE A 183 -2.45 -8.56 -14.42
CA PHE A 183 -3.03 -8.96 -13.14
C PHE A 183 -3.76 -10.31 -13.20
N SER A 184 -4.45 -10.59 -14.31
CA SER A 184 -5.15 -11.88 -14.50
C SER A 184 -4.22 -13.10 -14.47
N ALA A 185 -2.95 -12.95 -14.84
CA ALA A 185 -1.98 -14.03 -14.72
C ALA A 185 -1.57 -14.28 -13.26
N LEU A 186 -1.45 -13.22 -12.45
CA LEU A 186 -1.23 -13.34 -11.01
C LEU A 186 -2.43 -13.97 -10.31
N ALA A 187 -3.63 -13.47 -10.59
CA ALA A 187 -4.87 -13.98 -10.00
C ALA A 187 -5.06 -15.48 -10.23
N ARG A 188 -4.76 -15.99 -11.44
CA ARG A 188 -4.81 -17.44 -11.72
C ARG A 188 -3.82 -18.25 -10.87
N LYS A 189 -2.60 -17.75 -10.66
CA LYS A 189 -1.60 -18.41 -9.81
C LYS A 189 -2.04 -18.44 -8.35
N ILE A 190 -2.47 -17.30 -7.81
CA ILE A 190 -2.95 -17.17 -6.43
C ILE A 190 -4.15 -18.10 -6.20
N ASN A 191 -5.16 -18.06 -7.07
CA ASN A 191 -6.36 -18.89 -6.92
C ASN A 191 -6.05 -20.39 -6.98
N ALA A 192 -5.13 -20.82 -7.86
CA ALA A 192 -4.71 -22.21 -7.93
C ALA A 192 -4.01 -22.67 -6.64
N GLU A 193 -3.15 -21.83 -6.07
CA GLU A 193 -2.46 -22.13 -4.81
C GLU A 193 -3.41 -22.14 -3.61
N ILE A 194 -4.36 -21.20 -3.54
CA ILE A 194 -5.39 -21.17 -2.50
C ILE A 194 -6.21 -22.45 -2.52
N ALA A 195 -6.75 -22.83 -3.69
CA ALA A 195 -7.56 -24.03 -3.85
C ALA A 195 -6.78 -25.34 -3.55
N ARG A 196 -5.45 -25.32 -3.75
CA ARG A 196 -4.58 -26.48 -3.52
C ARG A 196 -4.21 -26.65 -2.04
N LEU A 197 -4.04 -25.55 -1.31
CA LEU A 197 -3.37 -25.54 0.00
C LEU A 197 -4.32 -25.36 1.18
N PHE A 198 -5.48 -24.74 1.00
CA PHE A 198 -6.38 -24.36 2.08
C PHE A 198 -7.75 -25.01 1.92
N PRO A 199 -8.45 -25.27 3.04
CA PRO A 199 -9.83 -25.73 2.99
C PRO A 199 -10.76 -24.63 2.47
N GLU A 200 -11.94 -25.01 1.99
CA GLU A 200 -12.92 -24.09 1.39
C GLU A 200 -13.44 -23.03 2.37
N ASP A 201 -13.41 -23.30 3.68
CA ASP A 201 -13.85 -22.40 4.74
C ASP A 201 -12.76 -21.46 5.26
N MET A 202 -11.53 -21.54 4.72
CA MET A 202 -10.47 -20.56 5.01
C MET A 202 -10.87 -19.19 4.45
N GLN A 203 -10.93 -18.18 5.31
CA GLN A 203 -11.19 -16.81 4.88
C GLN A 203 -9.91 -16.21 4.28
N ILE A 204 -9.99 -15.74 3.04
CA ILE A 204 -8.88 -15.08 2.36
C ILE A 204 -9.09 -13.56 2.35
N LEU A 205 -8.13 -12.83 2.89
CA LEU A 205 -8.04 -11.38 2.83
C LEU A 205 -6.90 -10.95 1.90
N ALA A 206 -6.97 -9.71 1.42
CA ALA A 206 -5.91 -9.05 0.69
C ALA A 206 -5.95 -7.54 0.96
N GLU A 207 -4.81 -6.88 0.83
CA GLU A 207 -4.61 -5.45 1.12
C GLU A 207 -4.21 -4.66 -0.15
N PRO A 208 -5.03 -4.65 -1.23
CA PRO A 208 -4.67 -3.94 -2.46
C PRO A 208 -4.76 -2.42 -2.31
N GLY A 209 -3.62 -1.75 -2.16
CA GLY A 209 -3.55 -0.28 -2.24
C GLY A 209 -3.42 0.20 -3.69
N ARG A 210 -2.17 0.20 -4.19
CA ARG A 210 -1.81 0.69 -5.54
C ARG A 210 -2.72 0.19 -6.65
N ALA A 211 -3.04 -1.10 -6.66
CA ALA A 211 -3.83 -1.73 -7.71
C ALA A 211 -5.24 -1.17 -7.85
N LEU A 212 -5.81 -0.60 -6.78
CA LEU A 212 -7.14 0.01 -6.83
C LEU A 212 -7.12 1.44 -7.35
N VAL A 213 -6.08 2.22 -7.02
CA VAL A 213 -6.13 3.69 -7.18
C VAL A 213 -5.14 4.25 -8.19
N ALA A 214 -4.06 3.55 -8.54
CA ALA A 214 -3.02 4.11 -9.40
C ALA A 214 -3.57 4.63 -10.73
N THR A 215 -4.39 3.84 -11.43
CA THR A 215 -4.97 4.20 -12.74
C THR A 215 -6.15 5.18 -12.64
N ALA A 216 -6.59 5.54 -11.43
CA ALA A 216 -7.74 6.42 -11.22
C ALA A 216 -7.38 7.91 -11.28
N ALA A 217 -6.09 8.27 -11.35
CA ALA A 217 -5.65 9.66 -11.40
C ALA A 217 -4.68 9.93 -12.54
N THR A 218 -4.79 11.14 -13.09
CA THR A 218 -3.84 11.76 -14.03
C THR A 218 -3.43 13.10 -13.43
N ALA A 219 -2.12 13.32 -13.28
CA ALA A 219 -1.59 14.62 -12.87
C ALA A 219 -1.46 15.51 -14.10
N VAL A 220 -1.83 16.78 -13.96
CA VAL A 220 -1.66 17.81 -15.00
C VAL A 220 -0.86 18.93 -14.38
N ALA A 221 0.20 19.34 -15.07
CA ALA A 221 1.07 20.43 -14.64
C ALA A 221 1.32 21.37 -15.81
N ARG A 222 1.60 22.63 -15.50
CA ARG A 222 1.85 23.69 -16.46
C ARG A 222 3.33 24.02 -16.49
N ILE A 223 3.86 24.30 -17.67
CA ILE A 223 5.21 24.83 -17.84
C ILE A 223 5.25 26.25 -17.28
N ILE A 224 6.07 26.48 -16.26
CA ILE A 224 6.30 27.79 -15.62
C ILE A 224 7.68 28.37 -15.94
N GLY A 225 8.59 27.54 -16.47
CA GLY A 225 9.91 27.97 -16.91
C GLY A 225 10.43 27.13 -18.06
N LYS A 226 11.32 27.73 -18.87
CA LYS A 226 12.01 27.10 -19.99
C LYS A 226 13.45 27.60 -20.00
N ALA A 227 14.41 26.69 -20.18
CA ALA A 227 15.82 27.01 -20.32
C ALA A 227 16.50 26.00 -21.25
N VAL A 228 17.71 26.33 -21.69
CA VAL A 228 18.64 25.37 -22.29
C VAL A 228 19.84 25.25 -21.36
N ARG A 229 20.15 24.02 -20.93
CA ARG A 229 21.30 23.71 -20.06
C ARG A 229 22.11 22.63 -20.75
N ASP A 230 23.42 22.86 -20.93
CA ASP A 230 24.32 21.93 -21.61
C ASP A 230 23.82 21.45 -22.98
N GLY A 231 23.22 22.37 -23.75
CA GLY A 231 22.64 22.07 -25.07
C GLY A 231 21.32 21.29 -25.04
N LYS A 232 20.77 21.05 -23.85
CA LYS A 232 19.53 20.29 -23.64
C LYS A 232 18.37 21.22 -23.21
N PRO A 233 17.19 21.10 -23.83
CA PRO A 233 15.99 21.78 -23.35
C PRO A 233 15.61 21.33 -21.94
N CYS A 234 15.25 22.29 -21.11
CA CYS A 234 14.82 22.09 -19.72
C CYS A 234 13.50 22.82 -19.49
N TYR A 235 12.51 22.10 -18.98
CA TYR A 235 11.21 22.64 -18.61
C TYR A 235 11.03 22.56 -17.09
N TYR A 236 10.38 23.57 -16.53
CA TYR A 236 10.05 23.65 -15.11
C TYR A 236 8.52 23.65 -14.99
N ILE A 237 7.96 22.77 -14.17
CA ILE A 237 6.51 22.62 -14.01
C ILE A 237 6.02 23.13 -12.66
N ASP A 238 4.75 23.55 -12.55
CA ASP A 238 4.13 23.96 -11.28
C ASP A 238 3.70 22.81 -10.35
N ASP A 239 4.50 21.74 -10.35
CA ASP A 239 4.42 20.60 -9.45
C ASP A 239 5.85 20.16 -9.10
N SER A 240 6.03 19.12 -8.28
CA SER A 240 7.34 18.77 -7.72
C SER A 240 7.44 17.33 -7.23
N VAL A 241 8.66 16.81 -7.13
CA VAL A 241 8.95 15.59 -6.34
C VAL A 241 8.66 15.78 -4.84
N TYR A 242 8.49 17.02 -4.37
CA TYR A 242 8.03 17.29 -3.01
C TYR A 242 6.50 17.29 -2.88
N HIS A 243 5.76 17.17 -4.00
CA HIS A 243 4.30 17.25 -4.09
C HIS A 243 3.73 15.98 -4.75
N THR A 244 3.04 16.10 -5.91
CA THR A 244 2.36 14.98 -6.57
C THR A 244 3.35 13.92 -7.05
N PHE A 245 4.54 14.33 -7.48
CA PHE A 245 5.57 13.44 -8.00
C PHE A 245 6.47 12.85 -6.90
N SER A 246 6.08 12.95 -5.62
CA SER A 246 6.81 12.38 -4.49
C SER A 246 7.05 10.87 -4.58
N GLY A 247 6.18 10.16 -5.30
CA GLY A 247 6.37 8.74 -5.60
C GLY A 247 7.63 8.43 -6.41
N ILE A 248 8.26 9.40 -7.09
CA ILE A 248 9.57 9.18 -7.72
C ILE A 248 10.63 8.88 -6.65
N ILE A 249 10.59 9.61 -5.54
CA ILE A 249 11.56 9.51 -4.44
C ILE A 249 11.19 8.38 -3.49
N PHE A 250 9.96 8.37 -2.98
CA PHE A 250 9.55 7.46 -1.90
C PHE A 250 9.09 6.09 -2.39
N ASP A 251 8.68 6.01 -3.66
CA ASP A 251 8.02 4.83 -4.21
C ASP A 251 8.71 4.29 -5.48
N HIS A 252 9.82 4.92 -5.88
CA HIS A 252 10.64 4.58 -7.05
C HIS A 252 9.83 4.45 -8.36
N CYS A 253 8.70 5.17 -8.45
CA CYS A 253 7.78 5.04 -9.56
C CYS A 253 8.18 5.97 -10.72
N PRO A 254 8.43 5.44 -11.93
CA PRO A 254 8.82 6.25 -13.08
C PRO A 254 7.58 6.82 -13.79
N TYR A 255 7.10 7.98 -13.36
CA TYR A 255 6.01 8.68 -14.04
C TYR A 255 6.51 9.32 -15.34
N ARG A 256 5.97 8.89 -16.49
CA ARG A 256 6.30 9.47 -17.80
C ARG A 256 5.41 10.67 -18.07
N LEU A 257 6.03 11.80 -18.43
CA LEU A 257 5.31 13.00 -18.82
C LEU A 257 4.96 12.95 -20.31
N LYS A 258 3.76 13.41 -20.62
CA LYS A 258 3.24 13.58 -21.98
C LYS A 258 2.79 15.02 -22.15
N ALA A 259 2.86 15.54 -23.38
CA ALA A 259 2.34 16.86 -23.72
C ALA A 259 0.97 16.76 -24.37
N PHE A 260 0.10 17.75 -24.14
CA PHE A 260 -1.13 17.91 -24.93
C PHE A 260 -0.85 18.45 -26.34
N LYS A 261 0.23 19.24 -26.46
CA LYS A 261 0.72 19.75 -27.74
C LYS A 261 1.31 18.61 -28.57
N LYS A 262 1.09 18.65 -29.88
CA LYS A 262 1.67 17.70 -30.85
C LYS A 262 2.80 18.36 -31.61
N GLY A 263 3.80 17.58 -32.02
CA GLY A 263 4.92 18.07 -32.80
C GLY A 263 6.06 17.06 -32.84
N LYS A 264 7.16 17.44 -33.49
CA LYS A 264 8.42 16.69 -33.42
C LYS A 264 8.93 16.75 -31.98
N THR A 265 9.24 15.60 -31.40
CA THR A 265 9.79 15.50 -30.05
C THR A 265 11.31 15.64 -30.04
N GLU A 266 11.84 16.12 -28.93
CA GLU A 266 13.25 16.15 -28.61
C GLU A 266 13.50 15.72 -27.16
N ILE A 267 14.70 15.23 -26.87
CA ILE A 267 15.07 14.80 -25.52
C ILE A 267 15.25 16.04 -24.65
N CYS A 268 14.51 16.11 -23.56
CA CYS A 268 14.52 17.23 -22.61
C CYS A 268 14.58 16.73 -21.16
N ALA A 269 14.89 17.66 -20.26
CA ALA A 269 14.74 17.46 -18.81
C ALA A 269 13.51 18.21 -18.30
N VAL A 270 12.85 17.64 -17.29
CA VAL A 270 11.73 18.29 -16.59
C VAL A 270 12.03 18.35 -15.10
N PHE A 271 11.98 19.56 -14.56
CA PHE A 271 12.22 19.90 -13.17
C PHE A 271 10.92 20.37 -12.51
N GLY A 272 10.83 20.24 -11.19
CA GLY A 272 9.75 20.84 -10.42
C GLY A 272 10.00 22.30 -10.07
N GLN A 273 9.03 22.87 -9.34
CA GLN A 273 9.01 24.31 -9.01
C GLN A 273 9.82 24.71 -7.76
N THR A 274 10.35 23.76 -6.99
CA THR A 274 11.07 24.09 -5.75
C THR A 274 12.50 24.57 -6.04
N CYS A 275 13.15 25.17 -5.05
CA CYS A 275 14.53 25.66 -5.18
C CYS A 275 15.59 24.56 -5.04
N ASP A 276 15.20 23.31 -4.82
CA ASP A 276 16.11 22.20 -4.58
C ASP A 276 16.57 21.53 -5.90
N GLY A 277 17.86 21.26 -6.02
CA GLY A 277 18.41 20.53 -7.16
C GLY A 277 17.94 19.07 -7.26
N LEU A 278 17.44 18.47 -6.18
CA LEU A 278 16.79 17.16 -6.20
C LEU A 278 15.40 17.19 -6.86
N ASP A 279 14.82 18.37 -7.08
CA ASP A 279 13.50 18.53 -7.69
C ASP A 279 13.53 18.34 -9.21
N CYS A 280 13.86 17.12 -9.59
CA CYS A 280 13.96 16.65 -10.95
C CYS A 280 12.92 15.55 -11.17
N ILE A 281 11.91 15.83 -11.98
CA ILE A 281 10.89 14.84 -12.36
C ILE A 281 11.50 13.80 -13.31
N SER A 282 12.24 14.26 -14.31
CA SER A 282 12.89 13.36 -15.27
C SER A 282 14.03 14.05 -15.99
N GLN A 283 15.16 13.36 -16.06
CA GLN A 283 16.30 13.80 -16.85
C GLN A 283 16.14 13.47 -18.34
N SER A 284 15.15 12.67 -18.77
CA SER A 284 15.07 12.23 -20.17
C SER A 284 13.64 11.93 -20.61
N GLU A 285 12.88 13.00 -20.84
CA GLU A 285 11.60 12.93 -21.53
C GLU A 285 11.74 13.24 -23.01
N GLU A 286 10.84 12.68 -23.82
CA GLU A 286 10.69 13.02 -25.23
C GLU A 286 9.42 13.86 -25.39
N LEU A 287 9.58 15.18 -25.45
CA LEU A 287 8.47 16.13 -25.54
C LEU A 287 8.65 17.01 -26.77
N PRO A 288 7.55 17.50 -27.38
CA PRO A 288 7.65 18.53 -28.40
C PRO A 288 8.16 19.85 -27.80
N GLU A 289 8.48 20.83 -28.63
CA GLU A 289 8.78 22.17 -28.13
C GLU A 289 7.58 22.76 -27.37
N LEU A 290 7.77 23.03 -26.08
CA LEU A 290 6.77 23.63 -25.20
C LEU A 290 7.12 25.09 -24.90
N GLU A 291 6.09 25.88 -24.63
CA GLU A 291 6.19 27.26 -24.17
C GLU A 291 5.69 27.41 -22.74
N ILE A 292 6.06 28.50 -22.07
CA ILE A 292 5.51 28.85 -20.76
C ILE A 292 3.99 28.97 -20.88
N GLY A 293 3.26 28.25 -20.02
CA GLY A 293 1.81 28.14 -20.07
C GLY A 293 1.29 26.86 -20.74
N ASP A 294 2.10 26.15 -21.54
CA ASP A 294 1.71 24.84 -22.09
C ASP A 294 1.53 23.82 -20.96
N LEU A 295 0.72 22.78 -21.22
CA LEU A 295 0.41 21.74 -20.25
C LEU A 295 1.08 20.41 -20.59
N VAL A 296 1.52 19.73 -19.54
CA VAL A 296 1.98 18.34 -19.54
C VAL A 296 1.16 17.52 -18.55
N TYR A 297 1.16 16.21 -18.72
CA TYR A 297 0.43 15.30 -17.84
C TYR A 297 1.16 13.97 -17.63
N ALA A 298 0.89 13.34 -16.50
CA ALA A 298 1.34 11.99 -16.17
C ALA A 298 0.14 11.12 -15.79
N GLU A 299 -0.01 9.99 -16.46
CA GLU A 299 -1.05 9.00 -16.17
C GLU A 299 -0.62 8.05 -15.04
N ASN A 300 -1.57 7.31 -14.49
CA ASN A 300 -1.36 6.26 -13.49
C ASN A 300 -0.73 6.74 -12.17
N ILE A 301 -0.95 7.99 -11.79
CA ILE A 301 -0.32 8.64 -10.63
C ILE A 301 -1.24 8.72 -9.40
N GLY A 302 -2.20 7.81 -9.27
CA GLY A 302 -3.15 7.81 -8.15
C GLY A 302 -2.65 7.15 -6.86
N ALA A 303 -1.49 6.48 -6.88
CA ALA A 303 -0.94 5.77 -5.73
C ALA A 303 0.41 6.37 -5.31
N TYR A 304 0.60 6.57 -4.00
CA TYR A 304 1.85 7.08 -3.41
C TYR A 304 2.35 8.38 -4.09
N SER A 305 1.41 9.27 -4.34
CA SER A 305 1.61 10.58 -4.97
C SER A 305 1.21 11.69 -4.01
N SER A 306 -0.05 12.15 -4.06
CA SER A 306 -0.59 13.16 -3.15
C SER A 306 -0.55 12.73 -1.68
N ALA A 307 -0.59 11.42 -1.41
CA ALA A 307 -0.50 10.87 -0.06
C ALA A 307 0.81 11.22 0.67
N SER A 308 1.89 11.46 -0.08
CA SER A 308 3.21 11.86 0.45
C SER A 308 3.63 13.26 0.00
N ALA A 309 2.68 14.07 -0.48
CA ALA A 309 2.93 15.46 -0.83
C ALA A 309 3.14 16.33 0.41
N THR A 310 4.03 17.30 0.30
CA THR A 310 4.38 18.24 1.38
C THR A 310 4.01 19.68 1.01
N TRP A 311 4.31 20.63 1.89
CA TRP A 311 4.23 22.08 1.62
C TRP A 311 5.62 22.71 1.51
N PHE A 312 6.61 21.95 1.03
CA PHE A 312 7.99 22.42 0.93
C PHE A 312 8.09 23.67 0.04
N ASN A 313 8.94 24.62 0.44
CA ASN A 313 9.01 25.98 -0.10
C ASN A 313 7.69 26.80 -0.07
N GLY A 314 6.66 26.34 0.67
CA GLY A 314 5.38 27.04 0.83
C GLY A 314 4.42 26.87 -0.35
N PHE A 315 4.76 26.02 -1.32
CA PHE A 315 3.86 25.69 -2.42
C PHE A 315 2.81 24.67 -1.97
N PRO A 316 1.52 24.86 -2.32
CA PRO A 316 0.49 23.87 -2.02
C PRO A 316 0.63 22.64 -2.93
N PRO A 317 0.26 21.44 -2.44
CA PRO A 317 0.04 20.27 -3.29
C PRO A 317 -1.02 20.54 -4.38
N ALA A 318 -0.97 19.76 -5.46
CA ALA A 318 -1.93 19.87 -6.55
C ALA A 318 -3.38 19.69 -6.07
N LYS A 319 -4.30 20.51 -6.62
CA LYS A 319 -5.73 20.38 -6.34
C LYS A 319 -6.27 19.09 -6.98
N VAL A 320 -6.84 18.22 -6.17
CA VAL A 320 -7.56 17.03 -6.65
C VAL A 320 -8.94 17.43 -7.16
N VAL A 321 -9.26 17.04 -8.39
CA VAL A 321 -10.59 17.21 -8.99
C VAL A 321 -11.18 15.81 -9.18
N HIS A 322 -12.27 15.55 -8.46
CA HIS A 322 -13.01 14.31 -8.60
C HIS A 322 -13.99 14.40 -9.77
N VAL A 323 -14.04 13.35 -10.57
CA VAL A 323 -14.98 13.22 -11.69
C VAL A 323 -15.78 11.93 -11.50
N ASN A 324 -17.07 11.97 -11.85
CA ASN A 324 -17.99 10.83 -11.78
C ASN A 324 -18.20 10.26 -10.35
N GLU A 325 -18.30 11.14 -9.34
CA GLU A 325 -18.66 10.75 -7.96
C GLU A 325 -20.12 10.33 -7.80
#